data_AF-A0A7C3W2V4-F1
#
_entry.id   AF-A0A7C3W2V4-F1
#
_cell.length_a   1.000
_cell.length_b   1.000
_cell.length_c   1.000
_cell.angle_alpha   90.00
_cell.angle_beta   90.00
_cell.angle_gamma   90.00
#
_symmetry.space_group_name_H-M   'P 1'
#
loop_
_entity.id
_entity.type
_entity.pdbx_description
1 polymer ?
#
loop_
_entity_poly.entity_id
_entity_poly.type
_entity_poly.pdbx_seq_one_letter_code
_entity_poly.pdbx_strand_id
1 'polypeptide(L)'
;MVVLIAQLACPLATEVETFLQRARGLESATGFHLYNDGGGLHPLALGSLLQQELQKEVYLHLHPADRNRAALFSDLLTAHVTGVEKVVLGSGKHPIKTRFPEAKPVYDLDLLQLLRMTLRAREGFDPTGRPLAEGLSVQVGVQVRVDSPLELLRLRQMVELGADFVLLKWPSRFLDASQLQVQIERPIYLSVEVDQVAREEEEWQRIHDSDLAGINLVVPFGKEDRAEEILRWFSRYP
;
A
#
# COMPACT_ATOMS: atom_id res chain seq x y z
N MET A 1 4.49 -16.64 10.72
CA MET A 1 5.22 -16.36 9.46
C MET A 1 5.27 -14.84 9.32
N VAL A 2 6.45 -14.24 9.20
CA VAL A 2 6.58 -12.79 9.06
C VAL A 2 6.08 -12.39 7.68
N VAL A 3 5.05 -11.53 7.62
CA VAL A 3 4.59 -10.94 6.36
C VAL A 3 5.55 -9.80 6.04
N LEU A 4 6.20 -9.87 4.88
CA LEU A 4 7.14 -8.86 4.39
C LEU A 4 6.65 -8.40 3.02
N ILE A 5 6.01 -7.23 2.97
CA ILE A 5 5.59 -6.65 1.68
C ILE A 5 6.61 -5.60 1.27
N ALA A 6 7.17 -5.77 0.08
CA ALA A 6 8.09 -4.81 -0.52
C ALA A 6 7.29 -3.77 -1.32
N GLN A 7 7.29 -2.51 -0.87
CA GLN A 7 6.67 -1.42 -1.61
C GLN A 7 7.60 -0.90 -2.72
N LEU A 8 7.17 -1.04 -3.97
CA LEU A 8 7.98 -0.76 -5.17
C LEU A 8 7.32 0.29 -6.07
N ALA A 9 8.10 1.27 -6.51
CA ALA A 9 7.68 2.18 -7.58
C ALA A 9 7.68 1.43 -8.92
N CYS A 10 6.62 1.58 -9.71
CA CYS A 10 6.55 1.00 -11.04
C CYS A 10 7.60 1.66 -11.97
N PRO A 11 8.35 0.87 -12.75
CA PRO A 11 9.43 1.37 -13.60
C PRO A 11 8.87 2.04 -14.86
N LEU A 12 9.75 2.70 -15.62
CA LEU A 12 9.48 2.99 -17.04
C LEU A 12 9.50 1.70 -17.86
N ALA A 13 8.89 1.72 -19.05
CA ALA A 13 8.85 0.55 -19.93
C ALA A 13 10.24 0.01 -20.31
N THR A 14 11.25 0.87 -20.36
CA THR A 14 12.65 0.51 -20.66
C THR A 14 13.37 -0.22 -19.53
N GLU A 15 12.80 -0.24 -18.33
CA GLU A 15 13.44 -0.73 -17.10
C GLU A 15 12.72 -1.97 -16.52
N VAL A 16 11.76 -2.55 -17.26
CA VAL A 16 10.94 -3.67 -16.78
C VAL A 16 11.79 -4.89 -16.44
N GLU A 17 12.73 -5.29 -17.30
CA GLU A 17 13.55 -6.48 -17.02
C GLU A 17 14.42 -6.27 -15.77
N THR A 18 15.02 -5.09 -15.61
CA THR A 18 15.78 -4.75 -14.40
C THR A 18 14.90 -4.76 -13.16
N PHE A 19 13.68 -4.24 -13.25
CA PHE A 19 12.70 -4.30 -12.17
C PHE A 19 12.34 -5.76 -11.81
N LEU A 20 12.09 -6.61 -12.79
CA LEU A 20 11.76 -8.02 -12.58
C LEU A 20 12.94 -8.78 -11.95
N GLN A 21 14.16 -8.53 -12.40
CA GLN A 21 15.37 -9.09 -11.80
C GLN A 21 15.52 -8.69 -10.33
N ARG A 22 15.30 -7.40 -10.01
CA ARG A 22 15.27 -6.94 -8.61
C ARG A 22 14.18 -7.65 -7.82
N ALA A 23 12.95 -7.72 -8.34
CA ALA A 23 11.83 -8.39 -7.68
C ALA A 23 12.08 -9.89 -7.43
N ARG A 24 12.72 -10.60 -8.37
CA ARG A 24 13.16 -12.00 -8.23
C ARG A 24 14.15 -12.16 -7.07
N GLY A 25 15.07 -11.21 -6.90
CA GLY A 25 16.02 -11.20 -5.78
C GLY A 25 15.38 -11.01 -4.40
N LEU A 26 14.11 -10.61 -4.33
CA LEU A 26 13.38 -10.39 -3.07
C LEU A 26 12.71 -11.67 -2.59
N GLU A 27 13.48 -12.73 -2.39
CA GLU A 27 12.97 -14.07 -2.06
C GLU A 27 12.14 -14.07 -0.77
N SER A 28 12.59 -13.36 0.26
CA SER A 28 11.90 -13.25 1.56
C SER A 28 10.60 -12.44 1.53
N ALA A 29 10.37 -11.63 0.48
CA ALA A 29 9.13 -10.86 0.38
C ALA A 29 7.94 -11.79 0.15
N THR A 30 6.90 -11.69 0.96
CA THR A 30 5.65 -12.44 0.80
C THR A 30 4.71 -11.78 -0.21
N GLY A 31 4.95 -10.50 -0.54
CA GLY A 31 4.21 -9.79 -1.57
C GLY A 31 4.85 -8.46 -1.99
N PHE A 32 4.26 -7.82 -3.00
CA PHE A 32 4.71 -6.56 -3.56
C PHE A 32 3.62 -5.50 -3.55
N HIS A 33 3.89 -4.33 -2.99
CA HIS A 33 2.99 -3.17 -3.04
C HIS A 33 3.43 -2.21 -4.12
N LEU A 34 2.71 -2.20 -5.24
CA LEU A 34 3.09 -1.47 -6.44
C LEU A 34 2.39 -0.10 -6.50
N TYR A 35 3.16 0.97 -6.71
CA TYR A 35 2.65 2.33 -6.84
C TYR A 35 3.36 3.10 -7.96
N ASN A 36 2.73 4.13 -8.52
CA ASN A 36 3.27 4.90 -9.65
C ASN A 36 3.10 6.42 -9.50
N ASP A 37 3.13 6.95 -8.27
CA ASP A 37 3.04 8.40 -7.96
C ASP A 37 3.98 9.31 -8.79
N GLY A 38 5.09 8.77 -9.31
CA GLY A 38 6.08 9.49 -10.11
C GLY A 38 5.96 9.22 -11.62
N GLY A 39 4.86 8.64 -12.09
CA GLY A 39 4.74 8.03 -13.41
C GLY A 39 5.38 6.65 -13.47
N GLY A 40 5.43 6.08 -14.67
CA GLY A 40 5.85 4.69 -14.89
C GLY A 40 4.70 3.84 -15.42
N LEU A 41 4.93 2.53 -15.51
CA LEU A 41 3.91 1.58 -15.89
C LEU A 41 2.75 1.57 -14.89
N HIS A 42 1.59 1.13 -15.38
CA HIS A 42 0.43 0.93 -14.53
C HIS A 42 0.70 -0.18 -13.51
N PRO A 43 0.44 0.04 -12.21
CA PRO A 43 0.62 -0.98 -11.18
C PRO A 43 -0.10 -2.30 -11.48
N LEU A 44 -1.32 -2.27 -12.06
CA LEU A 44 -2.03 -3.46 -12.52
C LEU A 44 -1.24 -4.31 -13.53
N ALA A 45 -0.68 -3.68 -14.57
CA ALA A 45 0.02 -4.42 -15.62
C ALA A 45 1.26 -5.13 -15.07
N LEU A 46 2.01 -4.42 -14.22
CA LEU A 46 3.19 -4.98 -13.57
C LEU A 46 2.82 -6.04 -12.52
N GLY A 47 1.72 -5.82 -11.80
CA GLY A 47 1.17 -6.76 -10.84
C GLY A 47 0.83 -8.11 -11.47
N SER A 48 0.10 -8.10 -12.58
CA SER A 48 -0.24 -9.32 -13.31
C SER A 48 1.01 -10.07 -13.80
N LEU A 49 2.05 -9.36 -14.27
CA LEU A 49 3.32 -9.97 -14.65
C LEU A 49 4.02 -10.62 -13.45
N LEU A 50 4.11 -9.92 -12.32
CA LEU A 50 4.73 -10.45 -11.10
C LEU A 50 3.97 -11.67 -10.54
N GLN A 51 2.63 -11.67 -10.60
CA GLN A 51 1.84 -12.83 -10.18
C GLN A 51 2.14 -14.06 -11.04
N GLN A 52 2.27 -13.88 -12.36
CA GLN A 52 2.59 -14.96 -13.29
C GLN A 52 4.01 -15.51 -13.08
N GLU A 53 4.99 -14.64 -12.82
CA GLU A 53 6.39 -15.05 -12.68
C GLU A 53 6.76 -15.57 -11.30
N LEU A 54 6.28 -14.91 -10.24
CA LEU A 54 6.77 -15.12 -8.88
C LEU A 54 5.76 -15.79 -7.95
N GLN A 55 4.49 -15.88 -8.36
CA GLN A 55 3.41 -16.47 -7.54
C GLN A 55 3.30 -15.84 -6.13
N LYS A 56 3.64 -14.55 -6.01
CA LYS A 56 3.57 -13.77 -4.77
C LYS A 56 2.36 -12.86 -4.76
N GLU A 57 1.93 -12.46 -3.57
CA GLU A 57 0.82 -11.53 -3.43
C GLU A 57 1.16 -10.16 -4.04
N VAL A 58 0.17 -9.53 -4.69
CA VAL A 58 0.29 -8.17 -5.21
C VAL A 58 -0.72 -7.28 -4.53
N TYR A 59 -0.24 -6.15 -4.03
CA TYR A 59 -1.00 -5.08 -3.42
C TYR A 59 -1.01 -3.90 -4.41
N LEU A 60 -2.17 -3.62 -4.98
CA LEU A 60 -2.33 -2.57 -5.98
C LEU A 60 -2.57 -1.21 -5.31
N HIS A 61 -1.64 -0.26 -5.46
CA HIS A 61 -1.89 1.10 -4.97
C HIS A 61 -2.86 1.84 -5.90
N LEU A 62 -3.94 2.39 -5.34
CA LEU A 62 -4.88 3.26 -6.04
C LEU A 62 -5.00 4.60 -5.30
N HIS A 63 -5.02 5.70 -6.04
CA HIS A 63 -5.15 7.03 -5.47
C HIS A 63 -5.92 8.00 -6.39
N PRO A 64 -6.61 9.01 -5.84
CA PRO A 64 -7.41 9.93 -6.64
C PRO A 64 -6.63 11.13 -7.21
N ALA A 65 -5.32 11.25 -6.94
CA ALA A 65 -4.55 12.45 -7.29
C ALA A 65 -4.55 12.79 -8.79
N ASP A 66 -4.53 11.77 -9.66
CA ASP A 66 -4.45 11.88 -11.12
C ASP A 66 -5.55 11.09 -11.86
N ARG A 67 -6.53 10.52 -11.14
CA ARG A 67 -7.58 9.66 -11.68
C ARG A 67 -8.96 10.04 -11.17
N ASN A 68 -9.94 9.97 -12.06
CA ASN A 68 -11.34 10.19 -11.70
C ASN A 68 -12.01 8.86 -11.27
N ARG A 69 -13.24 8.91 -10.78
CA ARG A 69 -13.99 7.73 -10.32
C ARG A 69 -14.15 6.65 -11.39
N ALA A 70 -14.28 7.04 -12.66
CA ALA A 70 -14.45 6.09 -13.76
C ALA A 70 -13.15 5.31 -14.01
N ALA A 71 -12.01 6.00 -14.03
CA ALA A 71 -10.70 5.37 -14.14
C ALA A 71 -10.41 4.45 -12.94
N LEU A 72 -10.65 4.93 -11.72
CA LEU A 72 -10.45 4.14 -10.49
C LEU A 72 -11.37 2.92 -10.43
N PHE A 73 -12.64 3.05 -10.85
CA PHE A 73 -13.54 1.92 -10.92
C PHE A 73 -13.11 0.92 -12.00
N SER A 74 -12.63 1.38 -13.15
CA SER A 74 -12.03 0.52 -14.17
C SER A 74 -10.82 -0.25 -13.63
N ASP A 75 -9.98 0.38 -12.81
CA ASP A 75 -8.85 -0.27 -12.17
C ASP A 75 -9.31 -1.39 -11.22
N LEU A 76 -10.38 -1.16 -10.44
CA LEU A 76 -10.97 -2.18 -9.55
C LEU A 76 -11.54 -3.37 -10.32
N LEU A 77 -12.29 -3.12 -11.40
CA LEU A 77 -12.83 -4.17 -12.26
C LEU A 77 -11.69 -5.00 -12.87
N THR A 78 -10.63 -4.32 -13.31
CA THR A 78 -9.47 -4.98 -13.91
C THR A 78 -8.72 -5.80 -12.87
N ALA A 79 -8.50 -5.27 -11.67
CA ALA A 79 -7.89 -6.00 -10.55
C ALA A 79 -8.61 -7.32 -10.28
N HIS A 80 -9.94 -7.26 -10.22
CA HIS A 80 -10.78 -8.45 -10.01
C HIS A 80 -10.59 -9.48 -11.14
N VAL A 81 -10.64 -9.07 -12.40
CA VAL A 81 -10.49 -9.98 -13.55
C VAL A 81 -9.07 -10.55 -13.66
N THR A 82 -8.03 -9.80 -13.28
CA THR A 82 -6.65 -10.26 -13.32
C THR A 82 -6.24 -11.11 -12.11
N GLY A 83 -7.11 -11.27 -11.12
CA GLY A 83 -6.80 -12.00 -9.88
C GLY A 83 -5.91 -11.22 -8.90
N VAL A 84 -5.87 -9.89 -9.01
CA VAL A 84 -5.22 -9.02 -8.02
C VAL A 84 -6.21 -8.80 -6.88
N GLU A 85 -6.05 -9.60 -5.83
CA GLU A 85 -7.03 -9.66 -4.74
C GLU A 85 -6.84 -8.55 -3.68
N LYS A 86 -5.73 -7.80 -3.69
CA LYS A 86 -5.45 -6.78 -2.67
C LYS A 86 -5.26 -5.41 -3.28
N VAL A 87 -6.08 -4.46 -2.85
CA VAL A 87 -5.95 -3.04 -3.21
C VAL A 87 -5.59 -2.21 -1.99
N VAL A 88 -4.72 -1.23 -2.16
CA VAL A 88 -4.30 -0.29 -1.12
C VAL A 88 -4.66 1.11 -1.58
N LEU A 89 -5.60 1.73 -0.87
CA LEU A 89 -6.08 3.06 -1.18
C LEU A 89 -5.23 4.11 -0.45
N GLY A 90 -4.74 5.11 -1.17
CA GLY A 90 -3.99 6.22 -0.61
C GLY A 90 -4.43 7.56 -1.19
N SER A 91 -4.05 8.66 -0.53
CA SER A 91 -4.35 10.00 -1.04
C SER A 91 -3.57 10.37 -2.31
N GLY A 92 -2.48 9.66 -2.60
CA GLY A 92 -1.54 9.98 -3.69
C GLY A 92 -0.74 11.26 -3.42
N LYS A 93 0.30 11.48 -4.23
CA LYS A 93 1.08 12.73 -4.21
C LYS A 93 0.41 13.76 -5.11
N HIS A 94 0.24 14.99 -4.60
CA HIS A 94 -0.22 16.10 -5.43
C HIS A 94 0.75 16.30 -6.61
N PRO A 95 0.27 16.52 -7.86
CA PRO A 95 1.12 16.61 -9.06
C PRO A 95 2.34 17.53 -8.94
N ILE A 96 2.19 18.67 -8.25
CA ILE A 96 3.30 19.60 -7.93
C ILE A 96 4.50 18.96 -7.21
N LYS A 97 4.29 17.85 -6.50
CA LYS A 97 5.31 17.07 -5.78
C LYS A 97 5.76 15.82 -6.54
N THR A 98 5.40 15.73 -7.82
CA THR A 98 5.76 14.64 -8.72
C THR A 98 6.63 15.17 -9.86
N ARG A 99 7.04 14.30 -10.78
CA ARG A 99 7.75 14.72 -11.99
C ARG A 99 6.87 15.47 -13.00
N PHE A 100 5.56 15.56 -12.75
CA PHE A 100 4.58 16.23 -13.62
C PHE A 100 3.92 17.41 -12.90
N PRO A 101 4.67 18.48 -12.57
CA PRO A 101 4.13 19.60 -11.81
C PRO A 101 3.05 20.40 -12.56
N GLU A 102 3.05 20.34 -13.90
CA GLU A 102 2.07 20.99 -14.77
C GLU A 102 0.80 20.16 -14.99
N ALA A 103 0.78 18.90 -14.53
CA ALA A 103 -0.38 18.05 -14.67
C ALA A 103 -1.53 18.55 -13.77
N LYS A 104 -2.76 18.47 -14.30
CA LYS A 104 -3.95 18.88 -13.56
C LYS A 104 -4.23 17.88 -12.42
N PRO A 105 -4.36 18.33 -11.16
CA PRO A 105 -4.84 17.48 -10.09
C PRO A 105 -6.29 17.08 -10.35
N VAL A 106 -6.62 15.79 -10.17
CA VAL A 106 -7.97 15.28 -10.45
C VAL A 106 -8.84 15.30 -9.20
N TYR A 107 -8.49 14.51 -8.17
CA TYR A 107 -9.21 14.45 -6.89
C TYR A 107 -10.74 14.46 -7.01
N ASP A 108 -11.28 13.71 -7.98
CA ASP A 108 -12.74 13.55 -8.17
C ASP A 108 -13.40 12.87 -6.97
N LEU A 109 -12.62 12.08 -6.23
CA LEU A 109 -12.97 11.49 -4.96
C LEU A 109 -11.87 11.83 -3.95
N ASP A 110 -12.22 12.04 -2.68
CA ASP A 110 -11.27 11.92 -1.58
C ASP A 110 -11.03 10.43 -1.21
N LEU A 111 -10.11 10.19 -0.28
CA LEU A 111 -9.76 8.83 0.13
C LEU A 111 -10.93 8.07 0.78
N LEU A 112 -11.78 8.73 1.57
CA LEU A 112 -12.96 8.12 2.20
C LEU A 112 -14.02 7.78 1.15
N GLN A 113 -14.22 8.66 0.17
CA GLN A 113 -15.13 8.44 -0.96
C GLN A 113 -14.64 7.31 -1.86
N LEU A 114 -13.34 7.22 -2.12
CA LEU A 114 -12.73 6.09 -2.84
C LEU A 114 -12.95 4.78 -2.08
N LEU A 115 -12.69 4.75 -0.77
CA LEU A 115 -12.97 3.58 0.07
C LEU A 115 -14.43 3.15 -0.01
N ARG A 116 -15.38 4.09 0.14
CA ARG A 116 -16.82 3.80 -0.01
C ARG A 116 -17.15 3.23 -1.38
N MET A 117 -16.60 3.81 -2.45
CA MET A 117 -16.82 3.30 -3.81
C MET A 117 -16.30 1.87 -3.96
N THR A 118 -15.11 1.57 -3.44
CA THR A 118 -14.54 0.22 -3.48
C THR A 118 -15.37 -0.78 -2.69
N LEU A 119 -15.85 -0.40 -1.50
CA LEU A 119 -16.71 -1.25 -0.68
C LEU A 119 -18.06 -1.52 -1.36
N ARG A 120 -18.67 -0.52 -1.99
CA ARG A 120 -19.89 -0.69 -2.80
C ARG A 120 -19.68 -1.63 -3.99
N ALA A 121 -18.50 -1.58 -4.62
CA ALA A 121 -18.14 -2.49 -5.69
C ALA A 121 -18.00 -3.94 -5.19
N ARG A 122 -17.46 -4.16 -3.98
CA ARG A 122 -17.46 -5.48 -3.32
C ARG A 122 -18.87 -5.99 -3.01
N GLU A 123 -19.80 -5.10 -2.73
CA GLU A 123 -21.23 -5.42 -2.55
C GLU A 123 -21.97 -5.67 -3.88
N GLY A 124 -21.30 -5.55 -5.03
CA GLY A 124 -21.90 -5.78 -6.34
C GLY A 124 -22.61 -4.56 -6.91
N PHE A 125 -22.16 -3.35 -6.60
CA PHE A 125 -22.71 -2.11 -7.16
C PHE A 125 -21.64 -1.25 -7.81
N ASP A 126 -21.95 -0.69 -8.98
CA ASP A 126 -21.12 0.31 -9.62
C ASP A 126 -21.21 1.69 -8.91
N PRO A 127 -20.35 2.66 -9.26
CA PRO A 127 -20.36 3.99 -8.64
C PRO A 127 -21.65 4.80 -8.88
N THR A 128 -22.50 4.38 -9.82
CA THR A 128 -23.80 4.99 -10.11
C THR A 128 -24.96 4.30 -9.37
N GLY A 129 -24.66 3.23 -8.62
CA GLY A 129 -25.63 2.42 -7.88
C GLY A 129 -26.29 1.32 -8.69
N ARG A 130 -25.82 1.04 -9.91
CA ARG A 130 -26.34 -0.08 -10.72
C ARG A 130 -25.72 -1.39 -10.23
N PRO A 131 -26.49 -2.49 -10.22
CA PRO A 131 -25.97 -3.78 -9.84
C PRO A 131 -24.95 -4.28 -10.88
N LEU A 132 -23.89 -4.89 -10.37
CA LEU A 132 -22.96 -5.75 -11.12
C LEU A 132 -23.50 -7.18 -11.12
N ALA A 133 -22.99 -8.03 -12.02
CA ALA A 133 -23.35 -9.45 -12.03
C ALA A 133 -22.96 -10.14 -10.72
N GLU A 134 -21.83 -9.74 -10.14
CA GLU A 134 -21.34 -10.18 -8.85
C GLU A 134 -20.50 -9.07 -8.18
N GLY A 135 -20.25 -9.24 -6.87
CA GLY A 135 -19.38 -8.35 -6.11
C GLY A 135 -17.91 -8.59 -6.43
N LEU A 136 -17.11 -7.52 -6.41
CA LEU A 136 -15.67 -7.66 -6.64
C LEU A 136 -15.01 -8.38 -5.46
N SER A 137 -14.27 -9.45 -5.76
CA SER A 137 -13.47 -10.17 -4.78
C SER A 137 -12.11 -9.48 -4.56
N VAL A 138 -12.13 -8.38 -3.79
CA VAL A 138 -10.92 -7.64 -3.40
C VAL A 138 -10.91 -7.37 -1.89
N GLN A 139 -9.77 -7.56 -1.26
CA GLN A 139 -9.44 -7.05 0.07
C GLN A 139 -8.91 -5.61 -0.05
N VAL A 140 -9.37 -4.73 0.83
CA VAL A 140 -9.17 -3.29 0.73
C VAL A 140 -8.39 -2.80 1.93
N GLY A 141 -7.14 -2.41 1.69
CA GLY A 141 -6.31 -1.71 2.66
C GLY A 141 -6.34 -0.20 2.45
N VAL A 142 -5.98 0.55 3.49
CA VAL A 142 -5.73 1.99 3.40
C VAL A 142 -4.30 2.32 3.80
N GLN A 143 -3.61 3.16 3.03
CA GLN A 143 -2.28 3.66 3.38
C GLN A 143 -2.37 5.09 3.92
N VAL A 144 -1.93 5.31 5.15
CA VAL A 144 -2.07 6.58 5.86
C VAL A 144 -0.80 6.97 6.61
N ARG A 145 -0.67 8.26 6.90
CA ARG A 145 0.31 8.82 7.83
C ARG A 145 -0.46 9.56 8.90
N VAL A 146 -0.27 9.20 10.17
CA VAL A 146 -1.01 9.82 11.27
C VAL A 146 -0.09 10.79 12.00
N ASP A 147 -0.02 12.04 11.56
CA ASP A 147 0.83 13.07 12.19
C ASP A 147 0.03 14.13 12.95
N SER A 148 -1.28 13.92 13.10
CA SER A 148 -2.16 14.82 13.85
C SER A 148 -3.41 14.08 14.38
N PRO A 149 -4.14 14.67 15.35
CA PRO A 149 -5.42 14.12 15.80
C PRO A 149 -6.46 13.98 14.68
N LEU A 150 -6.42 14.86 13.67
CA LEU A 150 -7.34 14.79 12.53
C LEU A 150 -7.07 13.55 11.67
N GLU A 151 -5.80 13.22 11.43
CA GLU A 151 -5.45 12.02 10.66
C GLU A 151 -5.77 10.74 11.44
N LEU A 152 -5.67 10.77 12.77
CA LEU A 152 -6.13 9.66 13.60
C LEU A 152 -7.63 9.45 13.47
N LEU A 153 -8.41 10.53 13.51
CA LEU A 153 -9.87 10.47 13.31
C LEU A 153 -10.22 9.91 11.94
N ARG A 154 -9.53 10.36 10.87
CA ARG A 154 -9.71 9.83 9.51
C ARG A 154 -9.39 8.34 9.43
N LEU A 155 -8.31 7.90 10.07
CA LEU A 155 -7.96 6.48 10.14
C LEU A 155 -9.07 5.67 10.80
N ARG A 156 -9.60 6.12 11.94
CA ARG A 156 -10.74 5.46 12.61
C ARG A 156 -11.96 5.37 11.70
N GLN A 157 -12.30 6.47 11.02
CA GLN A 157 -13.40 6.47 10.05
C GLN A 157 -13.20 5.44 8.93
N MET A 158 -11.99 5.29 8.39
CA MET A 158 -11.69 4.28 7.36
C MET A 158 -11.84 2.85 7.89
N VAL A 159 -11.38 2.61 9.12
CA VAL A 159 -11.52 1.31 9.79
C VAL A 159 -12.99 0.99 10.06
N GLU A 160 -13.77 1.95 10.57
CA GLU A 160 -15.21 1.83 10.81
C GLU A 160 -16.01 1.60 9.52
N LEU A 161 -15.61 2.25 8.42
CA LEU A 161 -16.24 2.04 7.11
C LEU A 161 -16.04 0.62 6.58
N GLY A 162 -15.00 -0.09 7.02
CA GLY A 162 -14.75 -1.48 6.63
C GLY A 162 -13.47 -1.71 5.84
N ALA A 163 -12.44 -0.86 6.01
CA ALA A 163 -11.09 -1.23 5.54
C ALA A 163 -10.64 -2.54 6.22
N ASP A 164 -10.17 -3.49 5.42
CA ASP A 164 -9.76 -4.82 5.88
C ASP A 164 -8.41 -4.77 6.60
N PHE A 165 -7.52 -3.85 6.23
CA PHE A 165 -6.21 -3.65 6.85
C PHE A 165 -5.69 -2.21 6.68
N VAL A 166 -4.65 -1.86 7.44
CA VAL A 166 -4.04 -0.52 7.46
C VAL A 166 -2.56 -0.62 7.16
N LEU A 167 -2.06 0.17 6.20
CA LEU A 167 -0.64 0.44 5.99
C LEU A 167 -0.30 1.79 6.59
N LEU A 168 0.28 1.80 7.79
CA LEU A 168 0.69 3.02 8.46
C LEU A 168 2.11 3.39 8.06
N LYS A 169 2.30 4.56 7.44
CA LYS A 169 3.62 5.12 7.19
C LYS A 169 4.27 5.45 8.54
N TRP A 170 5.40 4.82 8.82
CA TRP A 170 6.09 4.87 10.10
C TRP A 170 7.55 5.33 9.90
N PRO A 171 8.13 6.12 10.84
CA PRO A 171 7.57 6.60 12.09
C PRO A 171 6.48 7.67 11.93
N SER A 172 5.53 7.67 12.87
CA SER A 172 4.53 8.72 13.05
C SER A 172 5.04 9.80 14.01
N ARG A 173 4.71 11.06 13.76
CA ARG A 173 5.04 12.17 14.68
C ARG A 173 4.07 12.32 15.84
N PHE A 174 2.93 11.64 15.78
CA PHE A 174 1.82 11.84 16.72
C PHE A 174 1.43 10.57 17.48
N LEU A 175 1.60 9.40 16.86
CA LEU A 175 1.29 8.12 17.46
C LEU A 175 2.56 7.39 17.87
N ASP A 176 2.55 6.87 19.09
CA ASP A 176 3.43 5.79 19.50
C ASP A 176 2.79 4.42 19.22
N ALA A 177 3.60 3.37 19.34
CA ALA A 177 3.18 2.01 19.06
C ALA A 177 2.12 1.48 20.04
N SER A 178 2.16 1.90 21.31
CA SER A 178 1.19 1.46 22.32
C SER A 178 -0.22 1.96 22.01
N GLN A 179 -0.32 3.17 21.43
CA GLN A 179 -1.59 3.78 21.04
C GLN A 179 -2.23 3.09 19.84
N LEU A 180 -1.44 2.46 18.96
CA LEU A 180 -1.96 1.75 17.78
C LEU A 180 -2.79 0.52 18.14
N GLN A 181 -2.33 -0.28 19.11
CA GLN A 181 -3.03 -1.52 19.52
C GLN A 181 -4.38 -1.23 20.18
N VAL A 182 -4.49 -0.12 20.91
CA VAL A 182 -5.70 0.23 21.66
C VAL A 182 -6.81 0.75 20.74
N GLN A 183 -6.45 1.31 19.59
CA GLN A 183 -7.37 2.14 18.81
C GLN A 183 -7.83 1.51 17.49
N ILE A 184 -7.20 0.41 17.06
CA ILE A 184 -7.43 -0.18 15.74
C ILE A 184 -7.49 -1.70 15.87
N GLU A 185 -8.67 -2.28 15.62
CA GLU A 185 -8.92 -3.72 15.70
C GLU A 185 -8.63 -4.49 14.40
N ARG A 186 -8.26 -3.77 13.33
CA ARG A 186 -7.90 -4.36 12.03
C ARG A 186 -6.40 -4.66 11.97
N PRO A 187 -5.95 -5.62 11.14
CA PRO A 187 -4.53 -5.81 10.86
C PRO A 187 -3.84 -4.50 10.48
N ILE A 188 -2.81 -4.13 11.24
CA ILE A 188 -1.96 -2.97 10.97
C ILE A 188 -0.64 -3.48 10.42
N TYR A 189 -0.16 -2.82 9.38
CA TYR A 189 1.18 -2.99 8.86
C TYR A 189 1.94 -1.67 8.94
N LEU A 190 3.14 -1.69 9.52
CA LEU A 190 4.01 -0.52 9.55
C LEU A 190 4.82 -0.50 8.25
N SER A 191 4.61 0.54 7.44
CA SER A 191 5.38 0.85 6.24
C SER A 191 6.58 1.70 6.62
N VAL A 192 7.76 1.11 6.64
CA VAL A 192 9.03 1.74 7.04
C VAL A 192 10.00 1.75 5.87
N GLU A 193 10.64 2.88 5.60
CA GLU A 193 11.72 2.95 4.63
C GLU A 193 12.90 2.12 5.12
N VAL A 194 13.44 1.20 4.29
CA VAL A 194 14.57 0.32 4.68
C VAL A 194 15.74 1.11 5.27
N ASP A 195 16.03 2.30 4.71
CA ASP A 195 17.11 3.17 5.16
C ASP A 195 16.95 3.66 6.62
N GLN A 196 15.73 3.60 7.16
CA GLN A 196 15.40 3.99 8.54
C GLN A 196 15.48 2.82 9.53
N VAL A 197 15.73 1.60 9.07
CA VAL A 197 15.81 0.38 9.90
C VAL A 197 17.24 0.14 10.40
N ALA A 198 17.41 -0.22 11.67
CA ALA A 198 18.72 -0.49 12.24
C ALA A 198 19.45 -1.66 11.54
N ARG A 199 20.76 -1.48 11.31
CA ARG A 199 21.63 -2.45 10.60
C ARG A 199 22.20 -3.57 11.46
N GLU A 200 21.88 -3.58 12.76
CA GLU A 200 22.64 -4.38 13.73
C GLU A 200 22.26 -5.87 13.80
N GLU A 201 21.11 -6.25 13.28
CA GLU A 201 20.75 -7.67 13.19
C GLU A 201 21.13 -8.23 11.82
N GLU A 202 21.61 -9.47 11.82
CA GLU A 202 22.11 -10.16 10.63
C GLU A 202 21.06 -10.25 9.51
N GLU A 203 19.78 -10.38 9.88
CA GLU A 203 18.65 -10.38 8.94
C GLU A 203 18.45 -9.01 8.26
N TRP A 204 18.61 -7.91 9.01
CA TRP A 204 18.52 -6.54 8.49
C TRP A 204 19.73 -6.14 7.69
N GLN A 205 20.92 -6.56 8.11
CA GLN A 205 22.15 -6.36 7.34
C GLN A 205 22.03 -7.00 5.95
N ARG A 206 21.48 -8.23 5.86
CA ARG A 206 21.17 -8.86 4.56
C ARG A 206 20.17 -8.08 3.72
N ILE A 207 19.18 -7.44 4.34
CA ILE A 207 18.19 -6.58 3.64
C ILE A 207 18.84 -5.27 3.17
N HIS A 208 19.66 -4.62 3.99
CA HIS A 208 20.42 -3.41 3.61
C HIS A 208 21.44 -3.70 2.51
N ASP A 209 22.07 -4.86 2.54
CA ASP A 209 23.05 -5.32 1.54
C ASP A 209 22.37 -5.91 0.28
N SER A 210 21.03 -5.99 0.27
CA SER A 210 20.26 -6.42 -0.90
C SER A 210 19.83 -5.23 -1.77
N ASP A 211 19.24 -5.52 -2.94
CA ASP A 211 18.63 -4.52 -3.81
C ASP A 211 17.34 -3.87 -3.23
N LEU A 212 17.09 -4.03 -1.92
CA LEU A 212 15.92 -3.48 -1.23
C LEU A 212 16.02 -1.99 -0.86
N ALA A 213 17.15 -1.33 -1.13
CA ALA A 213 17.30 0.12 -0.89
C ALA A 213 16.22 0.94 -1.64
N GLY A 214 15.57 1.88 -0.92
CA GLY A 214 14.46 2.68 -1.44
C GLY A 214 13.08 2.01 -1.45
N ILE A 215 12.94 0.84 -0.81
CA ILE A 215 11.69 0.10 -0.67
C ILE A 215 11.14 0.32 0.74
N ASN A 216 9.81 0.46 0.88
CA ASN A 216 9.20 0.34 2.19
C ASN A 216 8.94 -1.12 2.53
N LEU A 217 9.34 -1.52 3.72
CA LEU A 217 8.92 -2.78 4.32
C LEU A 217 7.64 -2.56 5.10
N VAL A 218 6.69 -3.44 4.87
CA VAL A 218 5.37 -3.38 5.48
C VAL A 218 5.24 -4.59 6.38
N VAL A 219 5.43 -4.39 7.68
CA VAL A 219 5.51 -5.46 8.69
C VAL A 219 4.26 -5.48 9.57
N PRO A 220 3.70 -6.65 9.90
CA PRO A 220 2.51 -6.74 10.75
C PRO A 220 2.80 -6.19 12.15
N PHE A 221 1.83 -5.48 12.71
CA PHE A 221 1.89 -4.88 14.04
C PHE A 221 0.67 -5.31 14.86
N GLY A 222 0.88 -5.97 16.00
CA GLY A 222 -0.20 -6.52 16.83
C GLY A 222 0.11 -7.90 17.41
N LYS A 223 -0.91 -8.59 17.95
CA LYS A 223 -0.85 -9.80 18.81
C LYS A 223 0.17 -10.86 18.36
N GLU A 224 1.39 -10.76 18.90
CA GLU A 224 2.33 -11.80 19.38
C GLU A 224 3.76 -11.20 19.46
N ASP A 225 4.64 -11.89 20.20
CA ASP A 225 5.94 -11.51 20.82
C ASP A 225 6.97 -10.67 20.03
N ARG A 226 6.70 -10.29 18.79
CA ARG A 226 7.63 -9.54 17.92
C ARG A 226 7.32 -8.07 17.73
N ALA A 227 6.20 -7.54 18.23
CA ALA A 227 5.92 -6.10 18.11
C ALA A 227 7.02 -5.24 18.78
N GLU A 228 7.52 -5.65 19.95
CA GLU A 228 8.65 -4.97 20.59
C GLU A 228 9.97 -5.15 19.83
N GLU A 229 10.21 -6.32 19.26
CA GLU A 229 11.38 -6.61 18.40
C GLU A 229 11.35 -5.70 17.15
N ILE A 230 10.20 -5.62 16.50
CA ILE A 230 9.91 -4.73 15.37
C ILE A 230 10.18 -3.27 15.75
N LEU A 231 9.73 -2.82 16.92
CA LEU A 231 9.96 -1.44 17.39
C LEU A 231 11.42 -1.17 17.77
N ARG A 232 12.17 -2.15 18.29
CA ARG A 232 13.61 -2.03 18.58
C ARG A 232 14.42 -1.81 17.31
N TRP A 233 13.97 -2.34 16.17
CA TRP A 233 14.59 -2.02 14.87
C TRP A 233 14.45 -0.55 14.50
N PHE A 234 13.42 0.14 15.01
CA PHE A 234 13.09 1.53 14.69
C PHE A 234 13.51 2.56 15.74
N SER A 235 13.94 2.12 16.94
CA SER A 235 14.20 3.01 18.09
C SER A 235 15.53 3.79 18.01
N ARG A 236 16.17 3.89 16.84
CA ARG A 236 17.45 4.60 16.66
C ARG A 236 17.36 5.99 16.04
N TYR A 237 16.16 6.53 15.85
CA TYR A 237 15.97 7.94 15.54
C TYR A 237 15.05 8.60 16.59
N PRO A 238 15.53 9.64 17.30
CA PRO A 238 14.74 10.37 18.29
C PRO A 238 13.57 11.15 17.68
#